data_AF-A0A2J8PGH2-F1
#
_entry.id   AF-A0A2J8PGH2-F1
#
_cell.length_a   1.000
_cell.length_b   1.000
_cell.length_c   1.000
_cell.angle_alpha   90.00
_cell.angle_beta   90.00
_cell.angle_gamma   90.00
#
_symmetry.space_group_name_H-M   'P 1'
#
loop_
_entity.id
_entity.type
_entity.pdbx_description
1 polymer ?
#
loop_
_entity_poly.entity_id
_entity_poly.type
_entity_poly.pdbx_seq_one_letter_code
_entity_poly.pdbx_strand_id
1 'polypeptide(L)'
;GDLSKVPTMALTVGVGTVMDAREVMILITGAHKAFALYKAIEEGVNHMWTVSAFQQHPRTIFVCDEDATLELRVKTVKYFKEMALSYHKIIQENYLLNSVQGCASKARKKFATVWA
;
A
#
# COMPACT_ATOMS: atom_id res chain seq x y z
N GLY A 1 5.35 25.91 -1.62
CA GLY A 1 6.51 25.81 -0.73
C GLY A 1 7.72 26.37 -1.46
N ASP A 2 8.64 26.99 -0.73
CA ASP A 2 9.86 27.58 -1.31
C ASP A 2 10.86 26.47 -1.67
N LEU A 3 11.17 26.33 -2.95
CA LEU A 3 12.04 25.27 -3.48
C LEU A 3 13.51 25.44 -3.07
N SER A 4 13.91 26.66 -2.72
CA SER A 4 15.29 26.94 -2.28
C SER A 4 15.64 26.34 -0.92
N LYS A 5 14.64 25.95 -0.14
CA LYS A 5 14.80 25.37 1.20
C LYS A 5 14.87 23.85 1.20
N VAL A 6 14.65 23.19 0.05
CA VAL A 6 14.69 21.73 -0.04
C VAL A 6 16.15 21.28 -0.21
N PRO A 7 16.66 20.37 0.65
CA PRO A 7 18.01 19.85 0.51
C PRO A 7 18.24 19.16 -0.84
N THR A 8 19.37 19.43 -1.48
CA THR A 8 19.71 18.86 -2.80
C THR A 8 20.06 17.37 -2.74
N MET A 9 20.50 16.88 -1.59
CA MET A 9 20.94 15.49 -1.39
C MET A 9 20.24 14.87 -0.18
N ALA A 10 19.99 13.56 -0.24
CA ALA A 10 19.40 12.78 0.84
C ALA A 10 20.15 11.45 1.00
N LEU A 11 20.23 10.96 2.23
CA LEU A 11 20.68 9.61 2.52
C LEU A 11 19.45 8.70 2.53
N THR A 12 19.43 7.70 1.65
CA THR A 12 18.31 6.76 1.51
C THR A 12 18.81 5.33 1.55
N VAL A 13 17.91 4.42 1.93
CA VAL A 13 18.18 2.98 1.80
C VAL A 13 18.16 2.59 0.33
N GLY A 14 19.03 1.64 -0.04
CA GLY A 14 19.05 1.10 -1.39
C GLY A 14 17.83 0.20 -1.64
N VAL A 15 17.48 0.02 -2.91
CA VAL A 15 16.39 -0.89 -3.31
C VAL A 15 16.64 -2.31 -2.81
N GLY A 16 17.89 -2.79 -2.89
CA GLY A 16 18.28 -4.11 -2.38
C GLY A 16 17.99 -4.29 -0.89
N THR A 17 18.23 -3.26 -0.08
CA THR A 17 17.99 -3.31 1.37
C THR A 17 16.50 -3.45 1.69
N VAL A 18 15.62 -2.85 0.88
CA VAL A 18 14.16 -3.02 1.04
C VAL A 18 13.70 -4.38 0.49
N MET A 19 14.35 -4.89 -0.56
CA MET A 19 14.11 -6.23 -1.11
C MET A 19 14.52 -7.36 -0.15
N ASP A 20 15.43 -7.12 0.79
CA ASP A 20 15.82 -8.09 1.81
C ASP A 20 14.84 -8.17 3.00
N ALA A 21 13.81 -7.31 3.03
CA ALA A 21 12.81 -7.32 4.08
C ALA A 21 11.95 -8.60 4.04
N ARG A 22 11.35 -8.99 5.17
CA ARG A 22 10.44 -10.16 5.20
C ARG A 22 9.12 -9.88 4.48
N GLU A 23 8.68 -8.63 4.52
CA GLU A 23 7.43 -8.15 3.97
C GLU A 23 7.56 -6.66 3.69
N VAL A 24 7.04 -6.23 2.53
CA VAL A 24 7.09 -4.83 2.10
C VAL A 24 5.67 -4.35 1.87
N MET A 25 5.29 -3.25 2.54
CA MET A 25 4.00 -2.60 2.36
C MET A 25 4.20 -1.21 1.76
N ILE A 26 3.51 -0.93 0.65
CA ILE A 26 3.62 0.31 -0.09
C ILE A 26 2.27 1.02 -0.08
N LEU A 27 2.25 2.24 0.46
CA LEU A 27 1.06 3.07 0.61
C LEU A 27 1.03 4.15 -0.48
N ILE A 28 -0.02 4.14 -1.30
CA ILE A 28 -0.14 5.06 -2.44
C ILE A 28 -1.50 5.73 -2.36
N THR A 29 -1.47 7.05 -2.19
CA THR A 29 -2.69 7.86 -2.08
C THR A 29 -2.63 9.08 -3.00
N GLY A 30 -3.77 9.37 -3.60
CA GLY A 30 -4.04 10.51 -4.46
C GLY A 30 -3.79 10.27 -5.95
N ALA A 31 -4.57 10.96 -6.78
CA ALA A 31 -4.52 10.87 -8.24
C ALA A 31 -3.13 11.18 -8.83
N HIS A 32 -2.36 12.06 -8.19
CA HIS A 32 -1.01 12.43 -8.62
C HIS A 32 0.00 11.27 -8.62
N LYS A 33 -0.33 10.15 -7.96
CA LYS A 33 0.51 8.93 -7.92
C LYS A 33 -0.02 7.81 -8.82
N ALA A 34 -1.15 8.00 -9.50
CA ALA A 34 -1.79 6.95 -10.31
C ALA A 34 -0.87 6.47 -11.45
N PHE A 35 -0.19 7.40 -12.10
CA PHE A 35 0.76 7.05 -13.16
C PHE A 35 1.96 6.24 -12.64
N ALA A 36 2.46 6.56 -11.44
CA ALA A 36 3.55 5.80 -10.82
C ALA A 36 3.09 4.38 -10.44
N LEU A 37 1.84 4.22 -9.98
CA LEU A 37 1.26 2.91 -9.68
C LEU A 37 1.11 2.05 -10.95
N TYR A 38 0.63 2.65 -12.05
CA TYR A 38 0.55 1.98 -13.35
C TYR A 38 1.91 1.45 -13.81
N LYS A 39 2.96 2.29 -13.76
CA LYS A 39 4.34 1.89 -14.09
C LYS A 39 4.90 0.81 -13.16
N ALA A 40 4.48 0.80 -11.89
CA ALA A 40 4.99 -0.12 -10.90
C ALA A 40 4.34 -1.52 -10.97
N ILE A 41 3.10 -1.64 -11.46
CA ILE A 41 2.34 -2.91 -11.44
C ILE A 41 2.08 -3.46 -12.85
N GLU A 42 1.69 -2.62 -13.80
CA GLU A 42 1.29 -3.10 -15.13
C GLU A 42 2.45 -3.16 -16.12
N GLU A 43 3.48 -2.33 -15.93
CA GLU A 43 4.71 -2.40 -16.72
C GLU A 43 5.76 -3.30 -16.06
N GLY A 44 6.75 -3.71 -16.85
CA GLY A 44 7.84 -4.55 -16.36
C GLY A 44 8.82 -3.81 -15.45
N VAL A 45 9.69 -4.59 -14.79
CA VAL A 45 10.73 -4.08 -13.90
C VAL A 45 11.67 -3.12 -14.65
N ASN A 46 11.78 -1.89 -14.16
CA ASN A 46 12.60 -0.82 -14.75
C ASN A 46 13.27 0.03 -13.64
N HIS A 47 14.54 0.38 -13.84
CA HIS A 47 15.33 1.21 -12.92
C HIS A 47 14.86 2.67 -12.86
N MET A 48 14.15 3.15 -13.89
CA MET A 48 13.50 4.46 -13.87
C MET A 48 12.34 4.53 -12.86
N TRP A 49 11.72 3.39 -12.57
CA TRP A 49 10.58 3.26 -11.66
C TRP A 49 10.91 2.20 -10.62
N THR A 50 11.73 2.56 -9.63
CA THR A 50 12.32 1.61 -8.65
C THR A 50 11.30 0.77 -7.88
N VAL A 51 10.06 1.26 -7.73
CA VAL A 51 8.94 0.51 -7.11
C VAL A 51 8.59 -0.77 -7.89
N SER A 52 8.84 -0.81 -9.20
CA SER A 52 8.63 -2.01 -10.03
C SER A 52 9.52 -3.19 -9.61
N ALA A 53 10.64 -2.94 -8.92
CA ALA A 53 11.51 -4.02 -8.41
C ALA A 53 10.78 -4.94 -7.42
N PHE A 54 9.79 -4.41 -6.68
CA PHE A 54 9.02 -5.19 -5.71
C PHE A 54 8.09 -6.24 -6.34
N GLN A 55 7.94 -6.25 -7.67
CA GLN A 55 7.28 -7.37 -8.38
C GLN A 55 8.04 -8.68 -8.20
N GLN A 56 9.36 -8.63 -7.97
CA GLN A 56 10.21 -9.81 -7.76
C GLN A 56 10.28 -10.23 -6.28
N HIS A 57 9.73 -9.43 -5.37
CA HIS A 57 9.78 -9.69 -3.95
C HIS A 57 8.67 -10.68 -3.55
N PRO A 58 8.97 -11.73 -2.74
CA PRO A 58 8.02 -12.80 -2.44
C PRO A 58 6.78 -12.35 -1.66
N ARG A 59 6.85 -11.23 -0.93
CA ARG A 59 5.76 -10.72 -0.09
C ARG A 59 5.64 -9.20 -0.16
N THR A 60 4.92 -8.71 -1.16
CA THR A 60 4.68 -7.27 -1.35
C THR A 60 3.18 -6.98 -1.27
N ILE A 61 2.82 -5.94 -0.52
CA ILE A 61 1.45 -5.47 -0.37
C ILE A 61 1.37 -4.03 -0.86
N PHE A 62 0.50 -3.78 -1.83
CA PHE A 62 0.16 -2.44 -2.28
C PHE A 62 -1.18 -2.03 -1.67
N VAL A 63 -1.18 -0.93 -0.94
CA VAL A 63 -2.38 -0.33 -0.35
C VAL A 63 -2.62 1.00 -1.04
N CYS A 64 -3.72 1.07 -1.79
CA CYS A 64 -4.05 2.21 -2.62
C CYS A 64 -5.45 2.76 -2.31
N ASP A 65 -5.65 4.06 -2.47
CA ASP A 65 -6.98 4.66 -2.55
C ASP A 65 -7.57 4.55 -3.96
N GLU A 66 -8.84 4.90 -4.12
CA GLU A 66 -9.50 4.84 -5.42
C GLU A 66 -8.87 5.82 -6.42
N ASP A 67 -8.51 7.01 -5.98
CA ASP A 67 -7.89 8.05 -6.80
C ASP A 67 -6.53 7.62 -7.38
N ALA A 68 -5.74 6.82 -6.65
CA ALA A 68 -4.49 6.27 -7.16
C ALA A 68 -4.70 5.20 -8.25
N THR A 69 -5.91 4.68 -8.44
CA THR A 69 -6.18 3.61 -9.42
C THR A 69 -6.66 4.13 -10.80
N LEU A 70 -6.74 5.44 -10.99
CA LEU A 70 -7.29 6.06 -12.20
C LEU A 70 -6.59 5.66 -13.51
N GLU A 71 -5.27 5.44 -13.47
CA GLU A 71 -4.45 5.07 -14.63
C GLU A 71 -4.34 3.55 -14.84
N LEU A 72 -4.89 2.74 -13.92
CA LEU A 72 -4.86 1.28 -14.05
C LEU A 72 -5.94 0.78 -15.00
N ARG A 73 -5.69 -0.37 -15.62
CA ARG A 73 -6.73 -1.05 -16.42
C ARG A 73 -7.86 -1.51 -15.52
N VAL A 74 -9.09 -1.37 -16.01
CA VAL A 74 -10.31 -1.82 -15.33
C VAL A 74 -10.24 -3.30 -14.91
N LYS A 75 -9.58 -4.15 -15.71
CA LYS A 75 -9.39 -5.58 -15.39
C LYS A 75 -8.54 -5.77 -14.13
N THR A 76 -7.44 -5.03 -14.02
CA THR A 76 -6.50 -5.06 -12.90
C THR A 76 -7.20 -4.65 -11.61
N VAL A 77 -7.91 -3.52 -11.65
CA VAL A 77 -8.64 -3.01 -10.47
C VAL A 77 -9.72 -3.99 -10.02
N LYS A 78 -10.51 -4.56 -10.95
CA LYS A 78 -11.55 -5.54 -10.62
C LYS A 78 -10.97 -6.78 -9.94
N TYR A 79 -9.90 -7.34 -10.51
CA TYR A 79 -9.22 -8.51 -9.94
C TYR A 79 -8.77 -8.27 -8.49
N PHE A 80 -8.11 -7.14 -8.22
CA PHE A 80 -7.63 -6.83 -6.88
C PHE A 80 -8.74 -6.44 -5.91
N LYS A 81 -9.82 -5.77 -6.36
CA LYS A 81 -10.98 -5.45 -5.52
C LYS A 81 -11.67 -6.73 -5.01
N GLU A 82 -11.86 -7.72 -5.88
CA GLU A 82 -12.45 -9.01 -5.49
C GLU A 82 -11.57 -9.74 -4.45
N MET A 83 -10.26 -9.73 -4.67
CA MET A 83 -9.30 -10.34 -3.76
C MET A 83 -9.22 -9.60 -2.40
N ALA A 84 -9.28 -8.26 -2.42
CA ALA A 84 -9.21 -7.42 -1.23
C ALA A 84 -10.35 -7.67 -0.22
N LEU A 85 -11.54 -8.06 -0.69
CA LEU A 85 -12.66 -8.42 0.19
C LEU A 85 -12.32 -9.59 1.12
N SER A 86 -11.54 -10.55 0.64
CA SER A 86 -11.06 -11.69 1.45
C SER A 86 -10.05 -11.25 2.48
N TYR A 87 -9.11 -10.37 2.11
CA TYR A 87 -8.12 -9.81 3.04
C TYR A 87 -8.76 -8.91 4.10
N HIS A 88 -9.78 -8.13 3.74
CA HIS A 88 -10.49 -7.29 4.70
C HIS A 88 -11.14 -8.12 5.81
N LYS A 89 -11.73 -9.28 5.48
CA LYS A 89 -12.27 -10.21 6.48
C LYS A 89 -11.18 -10.71 7.44
N ILE A 90 -10.02 -11.10 6.92
CA ILE A 90 -8.88 -11.57 7.73
C ILE A 90 -8.38 -10.45 8.64
N ILE A 91 -8.26 -9.22 8.14
CA ILE A 91 -7.82 -8.07 8.94
C ILE A 91 -8.83 -7.78 10.05
N GLN A 92 -10.13 -7.76 9.73
CA GLN A 92 -11.21 -7.53 10.71
C GLN A 92 -11.24 -8.63 11.78
N GLU A 93 -11.17 -9.91 11.39
CA GLU A 93 -11.12 -11.03 12.33
C GLU A 93 -9.89 -10.96 13.24
N ASN A 94 -8.71 -10.64 12.68
CA ASN A 94 -7.48 -10.46 13.46
C ASN A 94 -7.56 -9.26 14.41
N TYR A 95 -8.15 -8.14 13.97
CA TYR A 95 -8.35 -6.97 14.83
C TYR A 95 -9.33 -7.27 15.97
N LEU A 96 -10.40 -8.00 15.67
CA LEU A 96 -11.38 -8.44 16.66
C LEU A 96 -10.74 -9.38 17.67
N LEU A 97 -10.02 -10.42 17.23
CA LEU A 97 -9.31 -11.36 18.12
C LEU A 97 -8.31 -10.64 19.05
N ASN A 98 -7.52 -9.71 18.50
CA ASN A 98 -6.56 -8.93 19.29
C ASN A 98 -7.24 -7.94 20.25
N SER A 99 -8.40 -7.39 19.87
CA SER A 99 -9.21 -6.56 20.77
C SER A 99 -9.86 -7.37 21.90
N VAL A 100 -10.17 -8.66 21.70
CA VAL A 100 -10.68 -9.53 22.78
C VAL A 100 -9.54 -9.92 23.74
N GLN A 101 -8.33 -10.17 23.25
CA GLN A 101 -7.18 -10.48 24.10
C GLN A 101 -6.65 -9.26 24.89
N GLY A 102 -6.89 -8.03 24.42
CA GLY A 102 -6.58 -6.80 25.16
C GLY A 102 -7.68 -6.32 26.12
N CYS A 103 -8.91 -6.83 26.03
CA CYS A 103 -10.05 -6.31 26.80
C CYS A 103 -10.31 -7.09 28.09
N ALA A 104 -9.27 -7.24 28.91
CA ALA A 104 -9.38 -7.32 30.36
C ALA A 104 -9.37 -5.92 31.02
N SER A 105 -9.71 -4.84 30.28
CA SER A 105 -10.09 -3.56 30.89
C SER A 105 -10.72 -2.62 29.86
N LYS A 106 -12.03 -2.35 30.05
CA LYS A 106 -12.78 -1.14 29.66
C LYS A 106 -12.24 -0.31 28.48
N ALA A 107 -12.95 -0.33 27.36
CA ALA A 107 -13.64 0.85 26.82
C ALA A 107 -14.40 0.50 25.54
N ARG A 108 -15.71 0.34 25.69
CA ARG A 108 -16.69 0.39 24.63
C ARG A 108 -16.68 1.82 24.05
N LYS A 109 -16.03 2.06 22.91
CA LYS A 109 -16.28 3.26 22.09
C LYS A 109 -16.32 2.91 20.60
N LYS A 110 -17.49 3.22 20.04
CA LYS A 110 -17.92 3.14 18.64
C LYS A 110 -16.82 3.62 17.67
N PHE A 111 -16.38 2.78 16.75
CA PHE A 111 -15.88 3.23 15.45
C PHE A 111 -16.85 2.75 14.38
N ALA A 112 -17.73 3.68 14.02
CA ALA A 112 -18.60 3.60 12.87
C ALA A 112 -17.80 3.99 11.63
N THR A 113 -17.99 3.23 10.55
CA THR A 113 -18.08 3.71 9.16
C THR A 113 -16.89 4.46 8.56
N VAL A 114 -16.10 3.80 7.70
CA VAL A 114 -15.50 4.38 6.47
C VAL A 114 -15.34 3.26 5.42
N TRP A 115 -16.39 3.01 4.61
CA TRP A 115 -16.62 3.40 3.18
C TRP A 115 -15.74 2.58 2.20
N ALA A 116 -16.30 1.77 1.28
CA ALA A 116 -17.23 2.04 0.17
C ALA A 116 -16.66 2.98 -0.89
#